data_AF-A0A5K1F1H9-F1
#
_entry.id   AF-A0A5K1F1H9-F1
#
_cell.length_a   1.000
_cell.length_b   1.000
_cell.length_c   1.000
_cell.angle_alpha   90.00
_cell.angle_beta   90.00
_cell.angle_gamma   90.00
#
_symmetry.space_group_name_H-M   'P 1'
#
loop_
_entity.id
_entity.type
_entity.pdbx_description
1 polymer ?
#
loop_
_entity_poly.entity_id
_entity_poly.type
_entity_poly.pdbx_seq_one_letter_code
_entity_poly.pdbx_strand_id
1 'polypeptide(L)' 'DIVGSINMSNIMTGKCIAKISAGDPGLKISPRGKCGRSYVRCTVREALEDVTALFYDEDRNEIYTGNKQGMIHVWSN' A
#
# COMPACT_ATOMS: atom_id res chain seq x y z
N ASP A 1 -13.46 -14.12 -0.34
CA ASP A 1 -12.96 -12.73 -0.24
C ASP A 1 -11.82 -12.49 -1.20
N ILE A 2 -11.99 -11.56 -2.14
CA ILE A 2 -10.93 -11.16 -3.07
C ILE A 2 -10.24 -9.93 -2.48
N VAL A 3 -8.95 -10.04 -2.21
CA VAL A 3 -8.12 -8.91 -1.76
C VAL A 3 -7.54 -8.22 -2.99
N GLY A 4 -7.60 -6.89 -3.03
CA GLY A 4 -7.05 -6.10 -4.13
C GLY A 4 -5.54 -6.24 -4.27
N SER A 5 -5.02 -5.73 -5.37
CA SER A 5 -3.58 -5.53 -5.57
C SER A 5 -3.35 -4.24 -6.33
N ILE A 6 -2.22 -3.58 -6.06
CA ILE A 6 -1.82 -2.36 -6.77
C ILE A 6 -0.76 -2.78 -7.79
N ASN A 7 -1.01 -2.49 -9.06
CA ASN A 7 -0.09 -2.80 -10.14
C ASN A 7 0.55 -1.49 -10.60
N MET A 8 1.88 -1.47 -10.65
CA MET A 8 2.65 -0.38 -11.21
C MET A 8 3.09 -0.79 -12.61
N SER A 9 2.75 0.02 -13.60
CA SER A 9 3.09 -0.23 -14.99
C SER A 9 3.74 1.00 -15.62
N ASN A 10 4.55 0.76 -16.63
CA ASN A 10 5.07 1.83 -17.46
C ASN A 10 3.95 2.37 -18.36
N ILE A 11 3.66 3.67 -18.26
CA ILE A 11 2.52 4.29 -18.96
C ILE A 11 2.64 4.21 -20.50
N MET A 12 3.86 4.20 -21.04
CA MET A 12 4.09 4.16 -22.49
C MET A 12 3.94 2.75 -23.07
N THR A 13 4.40 1.73 -22.34
CA THR A 13 4.47 0.34 -22.83
C THR A 13 3.39 -0.57 -22.27
N GLY A 14 2.71 -0.16 -21.21
CA GLY A 14 1.77 -0.98 -20.46
C GLY A 14 2.43 -2.12 -19.66
N LYS A 15 3.75 -2.30 -19.73
CA LYS A 15 4.46 -3.38 -19.03
C LYS A 15 4.37 -3.18 -17.52
N CYS A 16 3.95 -4.23 -16.80
CA CYS A 16 4.00 -4.27 -15.34
C CYS A 16 5.47 -4.28 -14.87
N ILE A 17 5.81 -3.36 -13.97
CA ILE A 17 7.16 -3.21 -13.40
C ILE A 17 7.21 -3.65 -11.93
N ALA A 18 6.09 -3.58 -11.22
CA ALA A 18 5.97 -4.05 -9.84
C ALA A 18 4.50 -4.28 -9.47
N LYS A 19 4.28 -5.10 -8.44
CA LYS A 19 2.95 -5.43 -7.93
C LYS A 19 2.99 -5.51 -6.41
N ILE A 20 2.13 -4.73 -5.76
CA ILE A 20 1.89 -4.84 -4.31
C ILE A 20 0.71 -5.80 -4.12
N SER A 21 0.94 -6.91 -3.44
CA SER A 21 -0.08 -7.92 -3.20
C SER A 21 0.02 -8.54 -1.82
N ALA A 22 -1.11 -8.90 -1.23
CA ALA A 22 -1.15 -9.48 0.12
C ALA A 22 -0.39 -10.81 0.26
N GLY A 23 -0.11 -11.51 -0.85
CA GLY A 23 0.64 -12.76 -0.88
C GLY A 23 2.15 -12.59 -1.08
N ASP A 24 2.67 -11.36 -1.17
CA ASP A 24 4.09 -11.12 -1.39
C ASP A 24 4.89 -11.32 -0.08
N PRO A 25 5.78 -12.33 0.01
CA PRO A 25 6.58 -12.57 1.21
C PRO A 25 7.66 -11.50 1.45
N GLY A 26 7.96 -10.68 0.44
CA GLY A 26 8.91 -9.57 0.54
C GLY A 26 8.33 -8.31 1.18
N LEU A 27 7.00 -8.19 1.27
CA LEU A 27 6.36 -7.02 1.87
C LEU A 27 6.48 -7.05 3.39
N LYS A 28 7.13 -6.02 3.93
CA LYS A 28 7.30 -5.81 5.37
C LYS A 28 6.45 -4.64 5.83
N ILE A 29 5.68 -4.86 6.89
CA ILE A 29 4.94 -3.78 7.55
C ILE A 29 5.81 -3.21 8.64
N SER A 30 6.11 -1.92 8.53
CA SER A 30 6.84 -1.17 9.54
C SER A 30 5.98 0.02 9.97
N PRO A 31 5.82 0.28 11.28
CA PRO A 31 5.14 1.49 11.72
C PRO A 31 5.98 2.71 11.30
N ARG A 32 5.37 3.65 10.59
CA ARG A 32 5.94 5.01 10.41
C ARG A 32 5.40 5.91 11.51
N GLY A 33 6.30 6.54 12.25
CA GLY A 33 5.98 7.57 13.25
C GLY A 33 6.45 7.25 14.67
N LYS A 34 7.03 8.24 15.36
CA LYS A 34 7.22 8.21 16.83
C LYS A 34 5.98 8.79 17.49
N CYS A 35 5.03 7.97 17.92
CA CYS A 35 4.00 8.42 18.86
C CYS A 35 3.66 7.31 19.84
N GLY A 36 3.71 7.65 21.13
CA GLY A 36 3.47 6.72 22.23
C GLY A 36 2.06 6.13 22.20
N ARG A 37 1.99 4.85 22.59
CA ARG A 37 0.84 4.16 23.18
C ARG A 37 -0.24 3.48 22.33
N SER A 38 -0.21 3.48 20.99
CA SER A 38 -1.01 2.48 20.26
C SER A 38 -0.39 2.09 18.92
N TYR A 39 0.24 0.92 18.88
CA TYR A 39 0.49 0.23 17.62
C TYR A 39 -0.86 -0.25 17.09
N VAL A 40 -1.48 0.50 16.18
CA VAL A 40 -2.51 -0.10 15.32
C VAL A 40 -1.78 -1.09 14.43
N ARG A 41 -1.83 -2.37 14.80
CA ARG A 41 -1.33 -3.44 13.94
C ARG A 41 -2.27 -3.51 12.75
N CYS A 42 -1.71 -3.43 11.55
CA CYS A 42 -2.43 -3.69 10.31
C CYS A 42 -1.65 -4.75 9.53
N THR A 43 -2.36 -5.63 8.84
CA THR A 43 -1.82 -6.62 7.92
C THR A 43 -1.79 -6.08 6.49
N VAL A 44 -0.96 -6.66 5.61
CA VAL A 44 -0.92 -6.25 4.18
C VAL A 44 -2.28 -6.47 3.54
N ARG A 45 -3.00 -7.52 3.97
CA ARG A 45 -4.36 -7.80 3.53
C ARG A 45 -5.31 -6.66 3.89
N GLU A 46 -5.39 -6.27 5.16
CA GLU A 46 -6.26 -5.17 5.61
C GLU A 46 -5.93 -3.84 4.91
N ALA A 47 -4.65 -3.60 4.62
CA ALA A 47 -4.19 -2.43 3.89
C ALA A 47 -4.65 -2.38 2.42
N LEU A 48 -4.96 -3.54 1.84
CA LEU A 48 -5.40 -3.69 0.44
C LEU A 48 -6.89 -4.06 0.32
N GLU A 49 -7.61 -4.18 1.44
CA GLU A 49 -9.05 -4.38 1.45
C GLU A 49 -9.77 -3.06 1.14
N ASP A 50 -10.68 -3.10 0.16
CA ASP A 50 -11.57 -1.99 -0.19
C ASP A 50 -10.86 -0.62 -0.30
N VAL A 51 -9.77 -0.58 -1.07
CA VAL A 51 -9.06 0.66 -1.39
C VAL A 51 -9.97 1.57 -2.22
N THR A 52 -10.22 2.77 -1.71
CA THR A 52 -11.12 3.78 -2.31
C THR A 52 -10.40 5.02 -2.82
N ALA A 53 -9.17 5.25 -2.36
CA ALA A 53 -8.34 6.38 -2.78
C ALA A 53 -6.88 5.96 -2.97
N LEU A 54 -6.21 6.58 -3.93
CA LEU A 54 -4.80 6.37 -4.21
C LEU A 54 -4.13 7.69 -4.58
N PHE A 55 -2.92 7.91 -4.06
CA PHE A 55 -2.05 9.03 -4.39
C PHE A 55 -0.62 8.53 -4.55
N TYR A 56 0.10 9.06 -5.54
CA TYR A 56 1.51 8.76 -5.77
C TYR A 56 2.33 10.03 -5.55
N ASP A 57 3.31 9.95 -4.64
CA ASP A 57 4.31 10.98 -4.40
C ASP A 57 5.56 10.65 -5.23
N GLU A 58 5.74 11.37 -6.34
CA GLU A 58 6.84 11.16 -7.28
C GLU A 58 8.21 11.48 -6.66
N ASP A 59 8.27 12.50 -5.79
CA ASP A 59 9.50 12.95 -5.15
C ASP A 59 10.02 11.93 -4.14
N ARG A 60 9.09 11.25 -3.45
CA ARG A 60 9.42 10.24 -2.42
C ARG A 60 9.41 8.81 -2.94
N ASN A 61 8.90 8.58 -4.16
CA ASN A 61 8.64 7.25 -4.69
C ASN A 61 7.75 6.43 -3.73
N GLU A 62 6.69 7.06 -3.22
CA GLU A 62 5.74 6.48 -2.25
C GLU A 62 4.32 6.44 -2.80
N ILE A 63 3.61 5.35 -2.53
CA ILE A 63 2.17 5.23 -2.83
C ILE A 63 1.40 5.32 -1.51
N TYR A 64 0.41 6.20 -1.48
CA TYR A 64 -0.52 6.37 -0.38
C TYR A 64 -1.87 5.78 -0.79
N THR A 65 -2.44 4.90 0.04
CA THR A 65 -3.77 4.33 -0.19
C THR A 65 -4.69 4.55 0.99
N GLY A 66 -5.93 4.94 0.69
CA GLY A 66 -7.03 5.02 1.65
C GLY A 66 -8.03 3.90 1.42
N ASN A 67 -8.55 3.29 2.49
CA ASN A 67 -9.59 2.26 2.38
C ASN A 67 -10.93 2.69 3.01
N LYS A 68 -11.98 1.88 2.82
CA LYS A 68 -13.33 2.15 3.38
C LYS A 68 -13.38 2.31 4.91
N GLN A 69 -12.35 1.80 5.61
CA GLN A 69 -12.26 1.88 7.07
C GLN A 69 -11.66 3.21 7.53
N GLY A 70 -11.24 4.08 6.60
CA GLY A 70 -10.59 5.35 6.89
C GLY A 70 -9.11 5.21 7.26
N MET A 71 -8.49 4.06 7.01
CA MET A 71 -7.06 3.85 7.23
C MET A 71 -6.25 4.35 6.03
N ILE A 72 -5.07 4.92 6.32
CA ILE A 72 -4.10 5.34 5.33
C ILE A 72 -2.86 4.43 5.43
N HIS A 73 -2.45 3.87 4.30
CA HIS A 73 -1.25 3.03 4.19
C HIS A 73 -0.25 3.69 3.25
N VAL A 74 1.04 3.54 3.57
CA VAL A 74 2.15 4.08 2.79
C VAL A 74 3.02 2.93 2.33
N TRP A 75 3.18 2.81 1.02
CA TRP A 75 4.03 1.83 0.36
C TRP A 75 5.26 2.54 -0.19
N SER A 76 6.46 2.09 0.20
CA SER A 76 7.72 2.60 -0.35
C SER A 76 8.59 1.43 -0.80
N ASN A 77 9.50 1.71 -1.73
CA ASN A 77 10.65 0.86 -2.01
C ASN A 77 11.71 0.97 -0.91
#